data_AF-A0A7X3ZBA1-F1
#
_entry.id   AF-A0A7X3ZBA1-F1
#
_cell.length_a   1.000
_cell.length_b   1.000
_cell.length_c   1.000
_cell.angle_alpha   90.00
_cell.angle_beta   90.00
_cell.angle_gamma   90.00
#
_symmetry.space_group_name_H-M   'P 1'
#
loop_
_entity.id
_entity.type
_entity.pdbx_description
1 polymer ?
#
loop_
_entity_poly.entity_id
_entity_poly.type
_entity_poly.pdbx_seq_one_letter_code
_entity_poly.pdbx_strand_id
1 'polypeptide(L)'
;KMVYYIGQDQGELYDLEQDPHELWNLWDRPEQRELQNELTARLLRWLAASTYYNAGYRRQRSRQYAMRWPQPDDAFLHGARARSVPRSFDL
;
A
#
# COMPACT_ATOMS: atom_id res chain seq x y z
N LYS A 1 -5.38 -15.11 4.62
CA LYS A 1 -4.74 -13.78 4.53
C LYS A 1 -4.30 -13.52 3.10
N MET A 2 -4.45 -12.30 2.58
CA MET A 2 -4.00 -11.94 1.23
C MET A 2 -3.14 -10.67 1.25
N VAL A 3 -2.06 -10.67 0.48
CA VAL A 3 -1.18 -9.52 0.24
C VAL A 3 -1.19 -9.20 -1.25
N TYR A 4 -1.50 -7.95 -1.59
CA TYR A 4 -1.55 -7.48 -2.97
C TYR A 4 -0.43 -6.48 -3.22
N TYR A 5 0.40 -6.73 -4.25
CA TYR A 5 1.46 -5.84 -4.66
C TYR A 5 0.99 -4.93 -5.80
N ILE A 6 1.08 -3.61 -5.60
CA ILE A 6 0.64 -2.63 -6.60
C ILE A 6 1.59 -2.67 -7.80
N GLY A 7 1.04 -2.81 -9.00
CA GLY A 7 1.80 -2.82 -10.25
C GLY A 7 2.49 -4.15 -10.57
N GLN A 8 2.13 -5.22 -9.87
CA GLN A 8 2.63 -6.58 -10.10
C GLN A 8 1.45 -7.55 -10.27
N ASP A 9 1.62 -8.57 -11.10
CA ASP A 9 0.65 -9.67 -11.24
C ASP A 9 0.80 -10.73 -10.14
N GLN A 10 1.92 -10.66 -9.41
CA GLN A 10 2.27 -11.52 -8.27
C GLN A 10 1.64 -11.01 -6.98
N GLY A 11 1.41 -11.91 -6.04
CA GLY A 11 0.88 -11.60 -4.71
C GLY A 11 1.08 -12.77 -3.76
N GLU A 12 0.48 -12.66 -2.57
CA GLU A 12 0.55 -13.72 -1.57
C GLU A 12 -0.84 -14.08 -1.04
N LEU A 13 -1.08 -15.38 -0.89
CA LEU A 13 -2.29 -15.93 -0.30
C LEU A 13 -1.91 -17.04 0.68
N TYR A 14 -2.34 -16.90 1.94
CA TYR A 14 -2.04 -17.85 3.00
C TYR A 14 -3.33 -18.32 3.68
N ASP A 15 -3.46 -19.63 3.86
CA ASP A 15 -4.48 -20.23 4.72
C ASP A 15 -3.94 -20.22 6.16
N LEU A 16 -4.46 -19.33 7.01
CA LEU A 16 -3.97 -19.21 8.39
C LEU A 16 -4.48 -20.33 9.31
N GLU A 17 -5.49 -21.10 8.89
CA GLU A 17 -5.99 -22.24 9.68
C GLU A 17 -5.06 -23.44 9.52
N GLN A 18 -4.63 -23.70 8.29
CA GLN A 18 -3.74 -24.81 7.96
C GLN A 18 -2.26 -24.44 8.04
N ASP A 19 -1.93 -23.17 7.81
CA ASP A 19 -0.58 -22.62 7.78
C ASP A 19 -0.49 -21.32 8.62
N PRO A 20 -0.57 -21.44 9.96
CA PRO A 20 -0.50 -20.28 10.85
C PRO A 20 0.86 -19.57 10.81
N HIS A 21 1.89 -20.20 10.25
CA HIS A 21 3.23 -19.65 10.11
C HIS A 21 3.50 -19.04 8.72
N GLU A 22 2.49 -19.03 7.83
CA GLU A 22 2.57 -18.41 6.49
C GLU A 22 3.77 -18.92 5.65
N LEU A 23 4.07 -20.22 5.75
CA LEU A 23 5.17 -20.86 5.04
C LEU A 23 4.83 -21.17 3.58
N TRP A 24 3.55 -21.28 3.23
CA TRP A 24 3.09 -21.76 1.93
C TRP A 24 2.24 -20.73 1.19
N ASN A 25 2.85 -20.05 0.21
CA ASN A 25 2.12 -19.13 -0.65
C ASN A 25 1.25 -19.91 -1.66
N LEU A 26 -0.07 -19.69 -1.60
CA LEU A 26 -1.09 -20.31 -2.44
C LEU A 26 -1.53 -19.43 -3.62
N TRP A 27 -0.87 -18.29 -3.86
CA TRP A 27 -1.29 -17.30 -4.86
C TRP A 27 -1.48 -17.86 -6.27
N ASP A 28 -0.56 -18.73 -6.72
CA ASP A 28 -0.58 -19.31 -8.07
C ASP A 28 -1.43 -20.59 -8.17
N ARG A 29 -2.08 -21.01 -7.08
CA ARG A 29 -2.90 -22.23 -7.06
C ARG A 29 -4.25 -21.96 -7.73
N PRO A 30 -4.58 -22.61 -8.85
CA PRO A 30 -5.82 -22.37 -9.57
C PRO A 30 -7.06 -22.68 -8.72
N GLU A 31 -6.95 -23.62 -7.77
CA GLU A 31 -8.01 -23.97 -6.83
C GLU A 31 -8.40 -22.81 -5.91
N GLN A 32 -7.48 -21.87 -5.68
CA GLN A 32 -7.69 -20.72 -4.80
C GLN A 32 -8.11 -19.45 -5.54
N ARG A 33 -8.35 -19.53 -6.86
CA ARG A 33 -8.67 -18.37 -7.69
C ARG A 33 -9.98 -17.70 -7.29
N GLU A 34 -10.99 -18.47 -6.91
CA GLU A 34 -12.27 -17.94 -6.45
C GLU A 34 -12.12 -17.17 -5.13
N LEU A 35 -11.39 -17.75 -4.17
CA LEU A 35 -11.07 -17.10 -2.89
C LEU A 35 -10.26 -15.82 -3.08
N GLN A 36 -9.26 -15.85 -3.97
CA GLN A 36 -8.46 -14.68 -4.34
C GLN A 36 -9.34 -13.55 -4.92
N ASN A 37 -10.28 -13.90 -5.80
CA ASN A 37 -11.22 -12.93 -6.37
C ASN A 37 -12.13 -12.33 -5.29
N GLU A 38 -12.64 -13.14 -4.36
CA GLU A 38 -13.47 -12.67 -3.25
C GLU A 38 -12.70 -11.68 -2.37
N LEU A 39 -11.49 -12.04 -1.95
CA LEU A 39 -10.64 -11.19 -1.11
C LEU A 39 -10.22 -9.90 -1.82
N THR A 40 -9.93 -9.97 -3.12
CA THR A 40 -9.65 -8.79 -3.96
C THR A 40 -10.86 -7.87 -4.02
N ALA A 41 -12.06 -8.42 -4.23
CA ALA A 41 -13.28 -7.62 -4.25
C ALA A 41 -13.55 -6.96 -2.88
N ARG A 42 -13.27 -7.66 -1.77
CA ARG A 42 -13.37 -7.09 -0.41
C ARG A 42 -12.37 -5.95 -0.20
N LEU A 43 -11.12 -6.12 -0.64
CA LEU A 43 -10.08 -5.10 -0.58
C LEU A 43 -10.49 -3.85 -1.38
N LEU A 44 -10.97 -4.02 -2.61
CA LEU A 44 -11.44 -2.91 -3.46
C LEU A 44 -12.62 -2.17 -2.82
N ARG A 45 -13.60 -2.89 -2.26
CA ARG A 45 -14.72 -2.28 -1.52
C ARG A 45 -14.23 -1.45 -0.34
N TRP A 46 -13.30 -1.99 0.44
CA TRP A 46 -12.70 -1.27 1.57
C TRP A 46 -11.92 -0.02 1.12
N LEU A 47 -11.14 -0.11 0.05
CA LEU A 47 -10.41 1.04 -0.52
C LEU A 47 -11.37 2.14 -1.00
N ALA A 48 -12.44 1.76 -1.71
CA ALA A 48 -13.44 2.70 -2.20
C ALA A 48 -14.17 3.41 -1.05
N ALA A 49 -14.65 2.64 -0.06
CA ALA A 49 -15.33 3.18 1.12
C ALA A 49 -14.38 4.09 1.92
N SER A 50 -13.16 3.65 2.20
CA SER A 50 -12.14 4.43 2.91
C SER A 50 -11.83 5.75 2.19
N THR A 51 -11.70 5.70 0.87
CA THR A 51 -11.48 6.90 0.05
C THR A 51 -12.66 7.87 0.14
N TYR A 52 -13.89 7.35 0.08
CA TYR A 52 -15.11 8.14 0.18
C TYR A 52 -15.25 8.83 1.54
N TYR A 53 -15.13 8.08 2.64
CA TYR A 53 -15.24 8.65 4.00
C TYR A 53 -14.11 9.64 4.30
N ASN A 54 -12.88 9.38 3.85
CA ASN A 54 -11.77 10.30 4.05
C ASN A 54 -11.74 11.48 3.07
N ALA A 55 -12.56 11.48 2.01
CA ALA A 55 -12.64 12.60 1.07
C ALA A 55 -13.14 13.89 1.75
N GLY A 56 -14.03 13.78 2.75
CA GLY A 56 -14.47 14.92 3.57
C GLY A 56 -13.32 15.52 4.39
N TYR A 57 -12.50 14.67 5.03
CA TYR A 57 -11.33 15.10 5.80
C TYR A 57 -10.27 15.81 4.92
N ARG A 58 -10.09 15.35 3.68
CA ARG A 58 -9.14 15.97 2.73
C ARG A 58 -9.56 17.35 2.23
N ARG A 59 -10.87 17.66 2.19
CA ARG A 59 -11.37 18.98 1.78
C ARG A 59 -10.96 20.11 2.72
N GLN A 60 -10.72 19.84 4.00
CA GLN A 60 -10.42 20.88 5.00
C GLN A 60 -8.92 21.10 5.27
N ARG A 61 -8.05 20.18 4.84
CA ARG A 61 -6.60 20.26 5.12
C ARG A 61 -5.66 20.35 3.91
N SER A 62 -6.15 20.23 2.68
CA SER A 62 -5.24 20.10 1.52
C SER A 62 -5.56 21.06 0.37
N ARG A 63 -5.04 22.30 0.46
CA ARG A 63 -4.77 23.10 -0.75
C ARG A 63 -3.42 22.74 -1.38
N GLN A 64 -2.58 21.93 -0.71
CA GLN A 64 -1.19 21.67 -1.11
C GLN A 64 -0.75 20.21 -0.86
N TYR A 65 -1.55 19.21 -1.20
CA TYR A 65 -1.03 17.84 -1.34
C TYR A 65 -0.82 17.54 -2.82
N ALA A 66 0.40 17.78 -3.31
CA ALA A 66 0.84 17.15 -4.55
C ALA A 66 1.13 15.68 -4.24
N MET A 67 0.35 14.76 -4.79
CA MET A 67 0.62 13.33 -4.69
C MET A 67 1.94 13.04 -5.42
N ARG A 68 3.04 12.86 -4.67
CA ARG A 68 4.37 12.59 -5.22
C ARG A 68 4.50 11.08 -5.41
N TRP A 69 4.21 10.62 -6.62
CA TRP A 69 4.44 9.23 -7.00
C TRP A 69 5.94 8.98 -7.17
N PRO A 70 6.47 7.82 -6.75
CA PRO A 70 7.86 7.46 -6.97
C PRO A 70 8.16 7.47 -8.47
N GLN A 71 9.17 8.23 -8.86
CA GLN A 71 9.67 8.26 -10.23
C GLN A 71 10.99 7.47 -10.30
N PRO A 72 11.42 7.01 -11.47
CA PRO A 72 12.68 6.26 -11.62
C PRO A 72 13.91 6.99 -11.06
N ASP A 73 13.88 8.32 -10.98
CA ASP A 73 14.92 9.21 -10.47
C ASP A 73 14.72 9.63 -9.00
N ASP A 74 13.56 9.34 -8.41
CA ASP A 74 13.21 9.70 -7.03
C ASP A 74 12.23 8.71 -6.41
N ALA A 75 12.78 7.72 -5.71
CA ALA A 75 12.02 6.65 -5.06
C ALA A 75 11.38 7.08 -3.73
N PHE A 76 11.59 8.31 -3.25
CA PHE A 76 11.18 8.70 -1.90
C PHE A 76 9.75 9.24 -1.84
N LEU A 77 8.88 8.53 -1.10
CA LEU A 77 7.48 8.91 -0.84
C LEU A 77 7.35 10.14 0.10
N HIS A 78 8.43 10.49 0.81
CA HIS A 78 8.45 11.53 1.84
C HIS A 78 9.47 12.63 1.53
N GLY A 79 9.33 13.29 0.37
CA GLY A 79 10.15 14.44 0.03
C GLY A 79 11.60 14.10 -0.35
N ALA A 80 12.32 15.08 -0.90
CA ALA A 80 13.73 14.90 -1.22
C ALA A 80 14.54 14.66 0.07
N ARG A 81 15.61 13.85 -0.01
CA ARG A 81 16.58 13.68 1.08
C ARG A 81 16.90 15.04 1.70
N ALA A 82 16.61 15.21 2.99
CA ALA A 82 16.99 16.41 3.71
C ALA A 82 18.50 16.61 3.53
N ARG A 83 18.90 17.70 2.87
CA ARG A 83 20.30 18.12 2.87
C ARG A 83 20.62 18.51 4.31
N SER A 84 21.67 17.93 4.88
CA SER A 84 22.16 18.35 6.19
C SER A 84 22.49 19.84 6.14
N VAL A 85 21.67 20.67 6.78
CA VAL A 85 22.02 22.07 7.02
C VAL A 85 23.11 22.03 8.11
N PRO A 86 24.31 22.60 7.87
CA PRO A 86 25.30 22.70 8.92
C PRO A 86 24.70 23.48 10.10
N ARG A 87 24.75 22.92 11.31
CA ARG A 87 24.42 23.67 12.52
C ARG A 87 25.47 24.76 12.69
N SER A 88 25.11 26.02 12.48
CA SER A 88 25.89 27.14 12.98
C SER A 88 25.80 27.13 14.51
N PHE A 89 26.92 26.83 15.16
CA PHE A 89 27.11 27.15 16.57
C PHE A 89 27.63 28.58 16.61
N ASP A 90 26.78 29.52 17.02
CA ASP A 90 27.26 30.83 17.48
C ASP A 90 27.84 30.64 18.89
N LEU A 91 29.11 31.02 19.05
CA LEU A 91 29.86 31.05 20.32
C LEU A 91 29.65 32.37 21.05
#